data_AF-A0A7S2DD80-F1
#
_entry.id   AF-A0A7S2DD80-F1
#
_cell.length_a   1.000
_cell.length_b   1.000
_cell.length_c   1.000
_cell.angle_alpha   90.00
_cell.angle_beta   90.00
_cell.angle_gamma   90.00
#
_symmetry.space_group_name_H-M   'P 1'
#
loop_
_entity.id
_entity.type
_entity.pdbx_description
1 polymer ?
#
loop_
_entity_poly.entity_id
_entity_poly.type
_entity_poly.pdbx_seq_one_letter_code
_entity_poly.pdbx_strand_id
1 'polypeptide(L)'
;DGFLYISDRKTDMIVSGGVNIYPKQVEDVLHQHPDIEDCAVFGVSDSEYGERVHAALKLVGGRSTTARDVLQWCDGKLGKFQLPKEADVTFHSADFPRSDAGKLRKKALRAEIEARRPPQSRL
;
A
#
# COMPACT_ATOMS: atom_id res chain seq x y z
N ASP A 1 -8.90 -16.70 13.09
CA ASP A 1 -8.58 -15.66 14.08
C ASP A 1 -7.08 -15.54 14.28
N GLY A 2 -6.42 -14.52 13.72
CA GLY A 2 -4.95 -14.47 13.78
C GLY A 2 -4.23 -13.28 13.14
N PHE A 3 -4.85 -12.10 13.01
CA PHE A 3 -4.09 -10.93 12.54
C PHE A 3 -3.59 -10.12 13.74
N LEU A 4 -2.30 -10.24 14.00
CA LEU A 4 -1.56 -9.46 14.98
C LEU A 4 -1.38 -8.02 14.46
N TYR A 5 -2.19 -7.10 14.96
CA TYR A 5 -2.07 -5.67 14.68
C TYR A 5 -1.00 -5.05 15.59
N ILE A 6 0.21 -4.76 15.05
CA ILE A 6 1.24 -4.02 15.78
C ILE A 6 1.27 -2.57 15.30
N SER A 7 1.08 -1.68 16.28
CA SER A 7 1.08 -0.23 16.26
C SER A 7 2.14 0.39 15.33
N ASP A 8 1.66 1.27 14.46
CA ASP A 8 2.45 2.03 13.52
C ASP A 8 3.30 3.08 14.25
N ARG A 9 4.52 3.33 13.76
CA ARG A 9 5.41 4.39 14.27
C ARG A 9 5.11 5.67 13.51
N LYS A 10 5.40 6.83 14.11
CA LYS A 10 5.37 8.17 13.47
C LYS A 10 6.15 8.26 12.13
N THR A 11 6.98 7.27 11.81
CA THR A 11 7.88 7.24 10.65
C THR A 11 7.32 6.61 9.37
N ASP A 12 6.17 5.92 9.40
CA ASP A 12 5.58 5.32 8.18
C ASP A 12 4.46 6.18 7.57
N MET A 13 4.22 7.38 8.12
CA MET A 13 3.30 8.37 7.55
C MET A 13 3.72 8.77 6.13
N ILE A 14 2.76 8.87 5.23
CA ILE A 14 2.95 9.34 3.85
C ILE A 14 2.56 10.81 3.80
N VAL A 15 3.36 11.65 3.17
CA VAL A 15 3.07 13.06 2.94
C VAL A 15 2.87 13.31 1.45
N SER A 16 1.61 13.43 1.03
CA SER A 16 1.25 13.64 -0.38
C SER A 16 0.64 15.02 -0.57
N GLY A 17 1.32 15.91 -1.30
CA GLY A 17 0.83 17.27 -1.57
C GLY A 17 0.61 18.10 -0.29
N GLY A 18 1.39 17.85 0.76
CA GLY A 18 1.22 18.48 2.08
C GLY A 18 0.14 17.84 2.97
N VAL A 19 -0.50 16.76 2.53
CA VAL A 19 -1.49 16.02 3.32
C VAL A 19 -0.85 14.79 3.95
N ASN A 20 -1.06 14.63 5.26
CA ASN A 20 -0.62 13.46 6.02
C ASN A 20 -1.60 12.31 5.82
N ILE A 21 -1.09 11.16 5.36
CA ILE A 21 -1.85 9.94 5.13
C ILE A 21 -1.25 8.84 6.01
N TYR A 22 -2.10 8.18 6.78
CA TYR A 22 -1.70 7.08 7.68
C TYR A 22 -1.96 5.74 6.97
N PRO A 23 -0.91 5.01 6.55
CA PRO A 23 -1.08 3.78 5.77
C PRO A 23 -1.94 2.74 6.48
N LYS A 24 -1.83 2.66 7.81
CA LYS A 24 -2.59 1.72 8.63
C LYS A 24 -4.10 1.80 8.36
N GLN A 25 -4.65 3.01 8.18
CA GLN A 25 -6.08 3.20 7.90
C GLN A 25 -6.46 2.61 6.54
N VAL A 26 -5.60 2.78 5.54
CA VAL A 26 -5.80 2.21 4.20
C VAL A 26 -5.69 0.68 4.27
N GLU A 27 -4.69 0.16 4.98
CA GLU A 27 -4.49 -1.28 5.20
C GLU A 27 -5.67 -1.92 5.93
N ASP A 28 -6.28 -1.24 6.91
CA ASP A 28 -7.45 -1.78 7.63
C ASP A 28 -8.66 -1.95 6.72
N VAL A 29 -8.87 -1.04 5.76
CA VAL A 29 -9.96 -1.15 4.77
C VAL A 29 -9.64 -2.22 3.74
N LEU A 30 -8.38 -2.33 3.32
CA LEU A 30 -7.93 -3.35 2.36
C LEU A 30 -8.00 -4.77 2.93
N HIS A 31 -7.64 -4.97 4.20
CA HIS A 31 -7.75 -6.29 4.87
C HIS A 31 -9.19 -6.78 5.02
N GLN A 32 -10.19 -5.91 4.88
CA GLN A 32 -11.60 -6.30 4.88
C GLN A 32 -12.08 -6.77 3.50
N HIS A 33 -11.28 -6.58 2.44
CA HIS A 33 -11.63 -7.01 1.09
C HIS A 33 -11.55 -8.55 0.98
N PRO A 34 -12.61 -9.25 0.51
CA PRO A 34 -12.68 -10.71 0.55
C PRO A 34 -11.60 -11.44 -0.28
N ASP A 35 -11.11 -10.79 -1.34
CA ASP A 35 -10.06 -11.35 -2.20
C ASP A 35 -8.62 -11.01 -1.78
N ILE A 36 -8.42 -10.18 -0.75
CA ILE A 36 -7.09 -9.75 -0.29
C ILE A 36 -6.68 -10.61 0.91
N GLU A 37 -5.54 -11.30 0.79
CA GLU A 37 -4.95 -12.11 1.85
C GLU A 37 -4.06 -11.27 2.79
N ASP A 38 -3.25 -10.38 2.21
CA ASP A 38 -2.31 -9.54 2.92
C ASP A 38 -2.11 -8.23 2.15
N CYS A 39 -1.82 -7.12 2.84
CA CYS A 39 -1.56 -5.84 2.19
C CYS A 39 -0.46 -5.04 2.90
N ALA A 40 0.26 -4.24 2.10
CA ALA A 40 1.18 -3.23 2.59
C ALA A 40 0.96 -1.91 1.85
N VAL A 41 0.72 -0.85 2.60
CA VAL A 41 0.56 0.51 2.08
C VAL A 41 1.75 1.35 2.53
N PHE A 42 2.32 2.09 1.59
CA PHE A 42 3.49 2.94 1.82
C PHE A 42 3.59 4.06 0.78
N GLY A 43 4.36 5.09 1.13
CA GLY A 43 4.68 6.19 0.23
C GLY A 43 5.74 5.78 -0.79
N VAL A 44 5.60 6.27 -2.01
CA VAL A 44 6.59 6.18 -3.10
C VAL A 44 6.81 7.56 -3.68
N SER A 45 8.02 7.81 -4.17
CA SER A 45 8.46 9.11 -4.65
C SER A 45 7.59 9.61 -5.81
N ASP A 46 7.22 10.88 -5.77
CA ASP A 46 6.47 11.57 -6.81
C ASP A 46 6.95 13.02 -6.97
N SER A 47 7.15 13.45 -8.21
CA SER A 47 7.68 14.79 -8.54
C SER A 47 6.71 15.92 -8.24
N GLU A 48 5.40 15.66 -8.23
CA GLU A 48 4.36 16.67 -8.04
C GLU A 48 3.94 16.74 -6.56
N TYR A 49 3.76 15.58 -5.93
CA TYR A 49 3.20 15.48 -4.58
C TYR A 49 4.24 15.17 -3.49
N GLY A 50 5.51 14.97 -3.86
CA GLY A 50 6.57 14.49 -2.96
C GLY A 50 6.47 12.98 -2.76
N GLU A 51 5.36 12.51 -2.20
CA GLU A 51 5.02 11.09 -2.12
C GLU A 51 3.62 10.82 -2.68
N ARG A 52 3.40 9.59 -3.16
CA ARG A 52 2.09 9.02 -3.47
C ARG A 52 1.85 7.75 -2.70
N VAL A 53 0.58 7.47 -2.42
CA VAL A 53 0.17 6.20 -1.81
C VAL A 53 0.37 5.07 -2.81
N HIS A 54 1.08 4.03 -2.39
CA HIS A 54 1.21 2.77 -3.12
C HIS A 54 0.63 1.63 -2.28
N ALA A 55 -0.14 0.75 -2.92
CA ALA A 55 -0.70 -0.45 -2.30
C ALA A 55 -0.12 -1.72 -2.94
N ALA A 56 0.65 -2.47 -2.15
CA ALA A 56 1.06 -3.83 -2.49
C ALA A 56 0.06 -4.81 -1.90
N LEU A 57 -0.57 -5.64 -2.75
CA LEU A 57 -1.64 -6.54 -2.40
C LEU A 57 -1.25 -7.98 -2.71
N LYS A 58 -1.44 -8.87 -1.76
CA LYS A 58 -1.41 -10.32 -1.97
C LYS A 58 -2.84 -10.81 -2.02
N LEU A 59 -3.21 -11.53 -3.07
CA LEU A 59 -4.56 -12.07 -3.21
C LEU A 59 -4.66 -13.45 -2.56
N VAL A 60 -5.85 -13.78 -2.06
CA VAL A 60 -6.17 -15.12 -1.62
C VAL A 60 -5.97 -16.09 -2.78
N GLY A 61 -5.33 -17.24 -2.53
CA GLY A 61 -5.04 -18.24 -3.55
C GLY A 61 -6.24 -18.58 -4.44
N GLY A 62 -6.06 -18.47 -5.76
CA GLY A 62 -7.11 -18.74 -6.76
C GLY A 62 -8.12 -17.61 -6.97
N ARG A 63 -8.03 -16.50 -6.22
CA ARG A 63 -8.82 -15.29 -6.47
C ARG A 63 -8.12 -14.36 -7.46
N SER A 64 -8.92 -13.52 -8.09
CA SER A 64 -8.47 -12.43 -8.95
C SER A 64 -9.32 -11.19 -8.69
N THR A 65 -8.70 -10.02 -8.81
CA THR A 65 -9.36 -8.72 -8.73
C THR A 65 -8.55 -7.73 -9.56
N THR A 66 -9.14 -6.59 -9.90
CA THR A 66 -8.42 -5.51 -10.59
C THR A 66 -8.11 -4.35 -9.65
N ALA A 67 -7.15 -3.50 -10.02
CA ALA A 67 -6.88 -2.28 -9.27
C ALA A 67 -8.14 -1.40 -9.16
N ARG A 68 -8.96 -1.35 -10.22
CA ARG A 68 -10.23 -0.62 -10.22
C ARG A 68 -11.21 -1.16 -9.19
N ASP A 69 -11.39 -2.47 -9.13
CA ASP A 69 -12.31 -3.10 -8.17
C ASP A 69 -11.87 -2.83 -6.73
N VAL A 70 -10.56 -2.87 -6.47
CA VAL A 70 -9.99 -2.52 -5.16
C VAL A 70 -10.23 -1.04 -4.82
N LEU A 71 -10.07 -0.13 -5.77
CA LEU A 71 -10.34 1.29 -5.55
C LEU A 71 -11.84 1.55 -5.31
N GLN A 72 -12.71 0.87 -6.06
CA GLN A 72 -14.15 0.92 -5.85
C GLN A 72 -14.54 0.38 -4.48
N TRP A 73 -13.88 -0.68 -4.00
CA TRP A 73 -14.07 -1.16 -2.63
C TRP A 73 -13.71 -0.09 -1.59
N CYS A 74 -12.65 0.68 -1.82
CA CYS A 74 -12.19 1.71 -0.90
C CYS A 74 -13.03 3.01 -0.97
N ASP A 75 -13.76 3.23 -2.06
CA ASP A 75 -14.61 4.40 -2.24
C ASP A 75 -15.69 4.47 -1.15
N GLY A 76 -15.92 5.68 -0.63
CA GLY A 76 -16.81 5.92 0.51
C GLY A 76 -16.32 5.40 1.87
N LYS A 77 -15.21 4.64 1.94
CA LYS A 77 -14.59 4.18 3.21
C LYS A 77 -13.34 4.98 3.59
N LEU A 78 -12.65 5.54 2.60
CA LEU A 78 -11.45 6.35 2.77
C LEU A 78 -11.61 7.72 2.10
N GLY A 79 -10.88 8.72 2.59
CA GLY A 79 -10.81 10.02 1.91
C GLY A 79 -10.09 9.89 0.56
N LYS A 80 -10.50 10.70 -0.43
CA LYS A 80 -9.95 10.64 -1.80
C LYS A 80 -8.42 10.73 -1.85
N PHE A 81 -7.80 11.52 -0.98
CA PHE A 81 -6.35 11.69 -0.91
C PHE A 81 -5.62 10.45 -0.37
N GLN A 82 -6.31 9.55 0.33
CA GLN A 82 -5.74 8.31 0.87
C GLN A 82 -5.74 7.18 -0.15
N LEU A 83 -6.48 7.33 -1.26
CA LEU A 83 -6.60 6.30 -2.28
C LEU A 83 -5.37 6.34 -3.20
N PRO A 84 -4.71 5.18 -3.44
CA PRO A 84 -3.70 5.10 -4.50
C PRO A 84 -4.36 5.35 -5.87
N LYS A 85 -3.58 5.78 -6.89
CA LYS A 85 -4.08 5.71 -8.27
C LYS A 85 -4.02 4.27 -8.75
N GLU A 86 -4.77 3.90 -9.80
CA GLU A 86 -4.76 2.53 -10.36
C GLU A 86 -3.33 2.04 -10.65
N ALA A 87 -2.45 2.91 -11.15
CA ALA A 87 -1.04 2.60 -11.44
C ALA A 87 -0.16 2.38 -10.19
N ASP A 88 -0.62 2.77 -9.00
CA ASP A 88 0.09 2.59 -7.73
C ASP A 88 -0.43 1.37 -6.94
N VAL A 89 -1.20 0.50 -7.60
CA VAL A 89 -1.67 -0.77 -7.04
C VAL A 89 -0.90 -1.92 -7.70
N THR A 90 -0.27 -2.77 -6.90
CA THR A 90 0.50 -3.93 -7.39
C THR A 90 0.05 -5.21 -6.73
N PHE A 91 -0.04 -6.27 -7.52
CA PHE A 91 -0.40 -7.61 -7.05
C PHE A 91 0.84 -8.49 -6.94
N HIS A 92 0.95 -9.21 -5.82
CA HIS A 92 2.10 -10.04 -5.48
C HIS A 92 1.64 -11.49 -5.31
N SER A 93 2.41 -12.43 -5.88
CA SER A 93 2.20 -13.87 -5.70
C SER A 93 3.00 -14.44 -4.52
N ALA A 94 4.12 -13.82 -4.18
CA ALA A 94 4.96 -14.21 -3.06
C ALA A 94 4.48 -13.58 -1.74
N ASP A 95 4.82 -14.24 -0.64
CA ASP A 95 4.62 -13.68 0.70
C ASP A 95 5.41 -12.40 0.90
N PHE A 96 4.83 -11.45 1.63
CA PHE A 96 5.52 -10.22 1.97
C PHE A 96 6.68 -10.47 2.92
N PRO A 97 7.82 -9.75 2.74
CA PRO A 97 8.98 -9.92 3.58
C PRO A 97 8.64 -9.53 5.02
N ARG A 98 8.90 -10.43 5.95
CA ARG A 98 8.68 -10.24 7.38
C ARG A 98 10.00 -10.42 8.15
N SER A 99 10.12 -9.78 9.31
CA SER A 99 11.18 -10.11 10.28
C SER A 99 10.90 -11.44 10.96
N ASP A 100 11.89 -11.99 11.67
CA ASP A 100 11.73 -13.19 12.50
C ASP A 100 10.59 -13.07 13.53
N ALA A 101 10.29 -11.85 14.00
CA ALA A 101 9.14 -11.55 14.86
C ALA A 101 7.79 -11.40 14.10
N GLY A 102 7.72 -11.78 12.82
CA GLY A 102 6.50 -11.70 11.98
C GLY A 102 6.15 -10.31 11.44
N LYS A 103 6.88 -9.25 11.84
CA LYS A 103 6.60 -7.88 11.40
C LYS A 103 6.91 -7.66 9.93
N LEU A 104 5.94 -7.14 9.17
CA LEU A 104 6.09 -6.78 7.76
C LEU A 104 7.17 -5.72 7.55
N ARG A 105 8.06 -5.96 6.58
CA ARG A 105 9.18 -5.09 6.22
C ARG A 105 8.83 -4.25 4.99
N LYS A 106 8.05 -3.18 5.20
CA LYS A 106 7.60 -2.26 4.14
C LYS A 106 8.76 -1.66 3.33
N LYS A 107 9.91 -1.44 3.97
CA LYS A 107 11.11 -0.88 3.33
C LYS A 107 11.61 -1.70 2.14
N ALA A 108 11.54 -3.03 2.23
CA ALA A 108 11.99 -3.91 1.15
C ALA A 108 11.04 -3.82 -0.06
N LEU A 109 9.74 -3.89 0.18
CA LEU A 109 8.71 -3.70 -0.84
C LEU A 109 8.80 -2.32 -1.49
N ARG A 110 8.98 -1.26 -0.68
CA ARG A 110 9.15 0.10 -1.19
C ARG A 110 10.36 0.21 -2.11
N ALA A 111 11.51 -0.31 -1.69
CA ALA A 111 12.73 -0.26 -2.49
C ALA A 111 12.57 -0.99 -3.84
N GLU A 112 11.88 -2.13 -3.85
CA GLU A 112 11.57 -2.87 -5.08
C GLU A 112 10.68 -2.06 -6.03
N ILE A 113 9.62 -1.44 -5.50
CA ILE A 113 8.72 -0.59 -6.30
C ILE A 113 9.46 0.64 -6.85
N GLU A 114 10.26 1.31 -6.01
CA GLU A 114 11.05 2.48 -6.42
C GLU A 114 12.07 2.13 -7.51
N ALA A 115 12.73 0.97 -7.41
CA ALA A 115 13.68 0.51 -8.42
C ALA A 115 13.02 0.20 -9.78
N ARG A 116 11.71 -0.13 -9.79
CA ARG A 116 10.94 -0.40 -11.01
C ARG A 116 10.34 0.87 -11.62
N ARG A 117 10.28 1.98 -10.86
CA ARG A 117 9.76 3.25 -11.37
C ARG A 117 10.81 3.89 -12.30
N PRO A 118 10.38 4.47 -13.43
CA PRO A 118 11.30 5.23 -14.26
C PRO A 118 11.88 6.39 -13.43
N PRO A 119 13.18 6.73 -13.63
CA PRO A 119 13.79 7.86 -12.93
C PRO A 119 12.97 9.12 -13.21
N GLN A 120 12.42 9.72 -12.16
CA GLN A 120 11.66 10.96 -12.28
C GLN A 120 12.65 12.10 -12.55
N SER A 121 12.64 12.60 -13.79
CA SER A 121 13.42 13.78 -14.19
C SER A 121 12.97 14.97 -13.35
N ARG A 122 13.86 15.49 -12.50
CA ARG A 122 13.71 16.86 -11.97
C ARG A 122 13.91 17.81 -13.15
N LEU A 123 12.83 18.43 -13.61
CA LEU A 123 12.94 19.67 -14.38
C LEU A 123 13.46 20.77 -13.47
#